data_AF-A0AAD9MQT5-F1
#
_entry.id   AF-A0AAD9MQT5-F1
#
_cell.length_a   1.000
_cell.length_b   1.000
_cell.length_c   1.000
_cell.angle_alpha   90.00
_cell.angle_beta   90.00
_cell.angle_gamma   90.00
#
_symmetry.space_group_name_H-M   'P 1'
#
loop_
_entity.id
_entity.type
_entity.pdbx_description
1 polymer ?
#
loop_
_entity_poly.entity_id
_entity_poly.type
_entity_poly.pdbx_seq_one_letter_code
_entity_poly.pdbx_strand_id
1 'polypeptide(L)'
;MFLKRVLHTSRNWLITVSQLAVPLFFTITALIILKTQPIDGNSSPLALKLSRFGYTIIPYGSGVNPTAATRELSAVYSELFEGTSQILEYITNDSVHHQMEEFLEAKGLESLPTYNLHYIVAAEFEGGSDGKSVDVTAYFNNQAYHSPGVTLGIISSAILRYVGGGNHTITTTNHPLPQTANDMIDNKLLEEEEGFTISFNIMFGMSFVASSFVLFLIRERATRAKHCQFVSGVHSATFWGATFCWDIVNYLVPCLCLLVTFAAFDIKAYVGDGRLWDIFLLFALYGWAMLPFMYILSFIFTVPSSGLVWLTMFNILAGIATVLAVNILSIPQLGTMDLSRVLEWVFLVLPNFCLGQGLSDFYTNYQVLQVCDTPEVKFICGLHLKQPFPCCKDNCGTMCLDYEKNYLSLQPGGIGRSLVFLTAQGYLYFLILFLIESRLLQVVYYKLFSSASSTKIDQPHSDNETFIQEDRWGTVPPRGRS
;
A
#
# COMPACT_ATOMS: atom_id res chain seq x y z
N MET A 1 24.97 -14.92 28.72
CA MET A 1 24.56 -13.94 27.69
C MET A 1 23.06 -13.93 27.44
N PHE A 2 22.46 -15.08 27.13
CA PHE A 2 21.02 -15.17 26.87
C PHE A 2 20.14 -14.60 28.01
N LEU A 3 20.36 -15.03 29.26
CA LEU A 3 19.61 -14.53 30.43
C LEU A 3 19.72 -13.01 30.62
N LYS A 4 20.87 -12.41 30.30
CA LYS A 4 21.06 -10.94 30.36
C LYS A 4 20.10 -10.23 29.41
N ARG A 5 19.93 -10.78 28.20
CA ARG A 5 19.02 -10.22 27.19
C ARG A 5 17.57 -10.38 27.63
N VAL A 6 17.19 -11.54 28.16
CA VAL A 6 15.85 -11.76 28.73
C VAL A 6 15.52 -10.74 29.81
N LEU A 7 16.43 -10.54 30.77
CA LEU A 7 16.25 -9.56 31.84
C LEU A 7 16.20 -8.13 31.31
N HIS A 8 17.01 -7.78 30.30
CA HIS A 8 16.95 -6.46 29.69
C HIS A 8 15.63 -6.21 28.97
N THR A 9 15.16 -7.16 28.15
CA THR A 9 13.88 -7.10 27.44
C THR A 9 12.72 -6.97 28.45
N SER A 10 12.72 -7.78 29.52
CA SER A 10 11.71 -7.71 30.58
C SER A 10 11.70 -6.35 31.30
N ARG A 11 12.87 -5.77 31.58
CA ARG A 11 12.97 -4.45 32.24
C ARG A 11 12.63 -3.29 31.30
N ASN A 12 12.76 -3.47 30.00
CA ASN A 12 12.49 -2.44 28.98
C ASN A 12 11.32 -2.84 28.07
N TRP A 13 10.23 -3.29 28.70
CA TRP A 13 9.06 -3.86 28.03
C TRP A 13 8.38 -2.89 27.05
N LEU A 14 8.53 -1.57 27.23
CA LEU A 14 7.95 -0.56 26.34
C LEU A 14 8.45 -0.70 24.90
N ILE A 15 9.73 -1.03 24.71
CA ILE A 15 10.30 -1.25 23.36
C ILE A 15 9.76 -2.55 22.76
N THR A 16 9.59 -3.60 23.56
CA THR A 16 9.04 -4.87 23.09
C THR A 16 7.57 -4.73 22.71
N VAL A 17 6.81 -3.91 23.45
CA VAL A 17 5.43 -3.60 23.10
C VAL A 17 5.36 -2.76 21.84
N SER A 18 6.25 -1.79 21.62
CA SER A 18 6.26 -1.03 20.36
C SER A 18 6.66 -1.89 19.15
N GLN A 19 7.59 -2.82 19.32
CA GLN A 19 7.95 -3.82 18.29
C GLN A 19 6.74 -4.66 17.86
N LEU A 20 5.81 -4.94 18.77
CA LEU A 20 4.59 -5.68 18.47
C LEU A 20 3.48 -4.78 17.91
N ALA A 21 3.24 -3.63 18.55
CA ALA A 21 2.12 -2.77 18.24
C ALA A 21 2.26 -2.08 16.89
N VAL A 22 3.47 -1.66 16.49
CA VAL A 22 3.68 -0.89 15.27
C VAL A 22 3.33 -1.68 14.00
N PRO A 23 3.88 -2.90 13.75
CA PRO A 23 3.47 -3.69 12.59
C PRO A 23 1.98 -4.06 12.59
N LEU A 24 1.44 -4.40 13.77
CA LEU A 24 0.02 -4.76 13.88
C LEU A 24 -0.89 -3.58 13.57
N PHE A 25 -0.55 -2.38 14.03
CA PHE A 25 -1.34 -1.18 13.73
C PHE A 25 -1.40 -0.89 12.23
N PHE A 26 -0.25 -0.89 11.54
CA PHE A 26 -0.21 -0.64 10.10
C PHE A 26 -0.92 -1.72 9.30
N THR A 27 -0.74 -2.99 9.67
CA THR A 27 -1.42 -4.10 8.97
C THR A 27 -2.92 -4.10 9.21
N ILE A 28 -3.39 -3.96 10.44
CA ILE A 28 -4.82 -3.90 10.73
C ILE A 28 -5.47 -2.73 9.99
N THR A 29 -4.81 -1.56 9.96
CA THR A 29 -5.31 -0.40 9.21
C THR A 29 -5.42 -0.70 7.72
N ALA A 30 -4.39 -1.31 7.12
CA ALA A 30 -4.41 -1.71 5.70
C ALA A 30 -5.51 -2.73 5.40
N LEU A 31 -5.70 -3.73 6.27
CA LEU A 31 -6.73 -4.75 6.10
C LEU A 31 -8.15 -4.20 6.27
N ILE A 32 -8.35 -3.23 7.18
CA ILE A 32 -9.62 -2.52 7.30
C ILE A 32 -9.91 -1.77 6.01
N ILE A 33 -8.95 -1.00 5.49
CA ILE A 33 -9.12 -0.26 4.23
C ILE A 33 -9.50 -1.23 3.10
N LEU A 34 -8.77 -2.33 2.95
CA LEU A 34 -9.03 -3.35 1.93
C LEU A 34 -10.41 -3.99 2.07
N LYS A 35 -10.86 -4.31 3.28
CA LYS A 35 -12.19 -4.92 3.50
C LYS A 35 -13.35 -3.92 3.38
N THR A 36 -13.07 -2.63 3.56
CA THR A 36 -14.09 -1.57 3.37
C THR A 36 -14.26 -1.17 1.90
N GLN A 37 -13.29 -1.49 1.04
CA GLN A 37 -13.42 -1.30 -0.39
C GLN A 37 -14.52 -2.23 -0.92
N PRO A 38 -15.49 -1.71 -1.70
CA PRO A 38 -16.52 -2.56 -2.30
C PRO A 38 -15.85 -3.55 -3.24
N ILE A 39 -16.00 -4.85 -2.95
CA ILE A 39 -15.45 -5.93 -3.79
C ILE A 39 -16.12 -5.85 -5.16
N ASP A 40 -15.32 -5.70 -6.22
CA ASP A 40 -15.73 -5.75 -7.62
C ASP A 40 -16.19 -7.17 -8.02
N GLY A 41 -17.32 -7.59 -7.44
CA GLY A 41 -18.09 -8.75 -7.88
C GLY A 41 -19.13 -8.35 -8.93
N ASN A 42 -20.10 -9.23 -9.16
CA ASN A 42 -21.29 -8.87 -9.95
C ASN A 42 -22.04 -7.72 -9.25
N SER A 43 -21.86 -6.51 -9.76
CA SER A 43 -22.55 -5.31 -9.29
C SER A 43 -24.05 -5.53 -9.26
N SER A 44 -24.65 -5.36 -8.08
CA SER A 44 -26.09 -5.54 -7.90
C SER A 44 -26.88 -4.57 -8.80
N PRO A 45 -28.08 -4.95 -9.27
CA PRO A 45 -28.91 -4.06 -10.07
C PRO A 45 -29.23 -2.78 -9.32
N LEU A 46 -28.98 -1.63 -9.95
CA LEU A 46 -29.23 -0.31 -9.41
C LEU A 46 -30.47 0.30 -10.05
N ALA A 47 -31.53 0.48 -9.27
CA ALA A 47 -32.68 1.26 -9.70
C ALA A 47 -32.31 2.75 -9.81
N LEU A 48 -32.45 3.29 -11.02
CA LEU A 48 -32.15 4.68 -11.34
C LEU A 48 -33.30 5.57 -10.84
N LYS A 49 -33.21 5.97 -9.58
CA LYS A 49 -34.18 6.85 -8.91
C LYS A 49 -33.49 8.10 -8.39
N LEU A 50 -34.16 9.24 -8.50
CA LEU A 50 -33.65 10.51 -8.00
C LEU A 50 -33.42 10.50 -6.48
N SER A 51 -34.18 9.70 -5.73
CA SER A 51 -34.02 9.52 -4.28
C SER A 51 -32.65 8.98 -3.85
N ARG A 52 -31.86 8.39 -4.77
CA ARG A 52 -30.49 7.93 -4.48
C ARG A 52 -29.49 9.08 -4.31
N PHE A 53 -29.81 10.27 -4.82
CA PHE A 53 -29.00 11.47 -4.67
C PHE A 53 -29.35 12.27 -3.40
N GLY A 54 -30.23 11.76 -2.55
CA GLY A 54 -30.72 12.49 -1.38
C GLY A 54 -31.84 13.45 -1.76
N TYR A 55 -31.82 14.65 -1.18
CA TYR A 55 -32.74 15.72 -1.57
C TYR A 55 -32.15 16.48 -2.76
N THR A 56 -32.98 16.79 -3.75
CA THR A 56 -32.59 17.49 -4.97
C THR A 56 -33.58 18.61 -5.24
N ILE A 57 -33.09 19.65 -5.91
CA ILE A 57 -33.88 20.78 -6.41
C ILE A 57 -34.04 20.54 -7.90
N ILE A 58 -35.29 20.58 -8.37
CA ILE A 58 -35.68 20.23 -9.74
C ILE A 58 -36.29 21.48 -10.37
N PRO A 59 -35.48 22.25 -11.11
CA PRO A 59 -35.98 23.36 -11.90
C PRO A 59 -36.75 22.84 -13.10
N TYR A 60 -37.92 23.43 -13.38
CA TYR A 60 -38.68 23.12 -14.58
C TYR A 60 -39.41 24.36 -15.11
N GLY A 61 -39.60 24.44 -16.43
CA GLY A 61 -40.23 25.61 -17.07
C GLY A 61 -41.04 25.26 -18.31
N SER A 62 -42.05 26.08 -18.63
CA SER A 62 -42.92 25.91 -19.81
C SER A 62 -42.49 26.74 -21.03
N GLY A 63 -41.22 27.13 -21.09
CA GLY A 63 -40.60 27.92 -22.16
C GLY A 63 -41.02 29.39 -22.22
N VAL A 64 -40.33 30.16 -23.08
CA VAL A 64 -40.51 31.63 -23.22
C VAL A 64 -41.92 32.03 -23.68
N ASN A 65 -42.61 31.18 -24.45
CA ASN A 65 -43.99 31.40 -24.91
C ASN A 65 -44.86 30.16 -24.61
N PRO A 66 -45.37 30.03 -23.38
CA PRO A 66 -46.06 28.81 -22.97
C PRO A 66 -47.39 28.64 -23.70
N THR A 67 -47.56 27.50 -24.36
CA THR A 67 -48.82 27.06 -24.96
C THR A 67 -49.64 26.26 -23.95
N ALA A 68 -50.91 25.96 -24.26
CA ALA A 68 -51.71 25.10 -23.39
C ALA A 68 -51.07 23.72 -23.19
N ALA A 69 -50.50 23.15 -24.27
CA ALA A 69 -49.84 21.86 -24.24
C ALA A 69 -48.54 21.86 -23.40
N THR A 70 -47.72 22.92 -23.48
CA THR A 70 -46.48 22.99 -22.66
C THR A 70 -46.79 23.14 -21.17
N ARG A 71 -47.86 23.87 -20.82
CA ARG A 71 -48.32 24.00 -19.42
C ARG A 71 -48.90 22.70 -18.87
N GLU A 72 -49.65 21.97 -19.67
CA GLU A 72 -50.22 20.69 -19.27
C GLU A 72 -49.12 19.64 -19.08
N LEU A 73 -48.17 19.55 -20.01
CA LEU A 73 -47.03 18.64 -19.89
C LEU A 73 -46.12 18.98 -18.70
N SER A 74 -45.87 20.28 -18.44
CA SER A 74 -45.08 20.70 -17.28
C SER A 74 -45.82 20.43 -15.95
N ALA A 75 -47.15 20.51 -15.92
CA ALA A 75 -47.94 20.13 -14.76
C ALA A 75 -47.84 18.61 -14.49
N VAL A 76 -48.00 17.78 -15.53
CA VAL A 76 -47.81 16.33 -15.45
C VAL A 76 -46.39 15.96 -14.99
N TYR A 77 -45.38 16.71 -15.42
CA TYR A 77 -44.01 16.53 -14.94
C TYR A 77 -43.89 16.81 -13.43
N SER A 78 -44.49 17.89 -12.92
CA SER A 78 -44.46 18.20 -11.48
C SER A 78 -45.18 17.16 -10.63
N GLU A 79 -46.29 16.58 -11.13
CA GLU A 79 -47.03 15.51 -10.46
C GLU A 79 -46.21 14.23 -10.24
N LEU A 80 -45.13 14.01 -11.01
CA LEU A 80 -44.22 12.85 -10.81
C LEU A 80 -43.49 12.91 -9.46
N PHE A 81 -43.37 14.09 -8.88
CA PHE A 81 -42.60 14.32 -7.65
C PHE A 81 -43.49 14.58 -6.43
N GLU A 82 -44.81 14.59 -6.58
CA GLU A 82 -45.74 14.69 -5.46
C GLU A 82 -45.55 13.52 -4.48
N GLY A 83 -45.38 13.84 -3.21
CA GLY A 83 -45.10 12.84 -2.15
C GLY A 83 -43.65 12.36 -2.10
N THR A 84 -42.74 12.93 -2.90
CA THR A 84 -41.30 12.71 -2.77
C THR A 84 -40.64 13.82 -1.94
N SER A 85 -39.42 13.59 -1.44
CA SER A 85 -38.63 14.58 -0.69
C SER A 85 -37.93 15.62 -1.58
N GLN A 86 -38.34 15.75 -2.84
CA GLN A 86 -37.71 16.62 -3.83
C GLN A 86 -38.35 18.00 -3.85
N ILE A 87 -37.55 19.03 -4.10
CA ILE A 87 -38.00 20.42 -4.16
C ILE A 87 -38.18 20.80 -5.62
N LEU A 88 -39.39 21.23 -5.98
CA LEU A 88 -39.70 21.70 -7.32
C LEU A 88 -39.53 23.22 -7.39
N GLU A 89 -38.84 23.72 -8.41
CA GLU A 89 -38.66 25.15 -8.66
C GLU A 89 -39.18 25.48 -10.06
N TYR A 90 -40.32 26.15 -10.13
CA TYR A 90 -40.92 26.52 -11.41
C TYR A 90 -40.32 27.84 -11.91
N ILE A 91 -39.72 27.81 -13.09
CA ILE A 91 -39.09 28.97 -13.73
C ILE A 91 -40.16 29.68 -14.57
N THR A 92 -40.49 30.90 -14.16
CA THR A 92 -41.43 31.79 -14.87
C THR A 92 -40.68 32.74 -15.79
N ASN A 93 -41.30 33.18 -16.89
CA ASN A 93 -40.72 34.18 -17.80
C ASN A 93 -40.39 35.55 -17.15
N ASP A 94 -40.86 35.80 -15.92
CA ASP A 94 -40.55 36.97 -15.08
C ASP A 94 -39.25 36.81 -14.24
N SER A 95 -38.59 35.64 -14.30
CA SER A 95 -37.28 35.47 -13.65
C SER A 95 -36.19 36.19 -14.43
N VAL A 96 -35.18 36.68 -13.71
CA VAL A 96 -34.00 37.40 -14.25
C VAL A 96 -33.28 36.61 -15.36
N HIS A 97 -33.45 35.30 -15.38
CA HIS A 97 -32.92 34.40 -16.39
C HIS A 97 -34.07 33.89 -17.27
N HIS A 98 -33.98 34.15 -18.57
CA HIS A 98 -35.06 33.86 -19.53
C HIS A 98 -35.01 32.44 -20.08
N GLN A 99 -33.93 31.70 -19.81
CA GLN A 99 -33.68 30.34 -20.29
C GLN A 99 -33.18 29.46 -19.15
N MET A 100 -33.55 28.17 -19.18
CA MET A 100 -33.10 27.20 -18.17
C MET A 100 -31.57 27.17 -18.03
N GLU A 101 -30.86 27.30 -19.14
CA GLU A 101 -29.38 27.30 -19.18
C GLU A 101 -28.79 28.45 -18.37
N GLU A 102 -29.30 29.67 -18.55
CA GLU A 102 -28.83 30.85 -17.85
C GLU A 102 -29.15 30.77 -16.35
N PHE A 103 -30.30 30.20 -15.99
CA PHE A 103 -30.66 29.94 -14.59
C PHE A 103 -29.70 28.93 -13.94
N LEU A 104 -29.43 27.81 -14.62
CA LEU A 104 -28.51 26.79 -14.13
C LEU A 104 -27.07 27.33 -14.01
N GLU A 105 -26.63 28.14 -14.97
CA GLU A 105 -25.32 28.81 -14.93
C GLU A 105 -25.22 29.77 -13.73
N ALA A 106 -26.24 30.61 -13.52
CA ALA A 106 -26.28 31.50 -12.37
C ALA A 106 -26.23 30.76 -11.04
N LYS A 107 -26.92 29.61 -10.91
CA LYS A 107 -26.85 28.75 -9.72
C LYS A 107 -25.49 28.08 -9.54
N GLY A 108 -24.84 27.71 -10.63
CA GLY A 108 -23.46 27.22 -10.63
C GLY A 108 -22.47 28.29 -10.13
N LEU A 109 -22.66 29.55 -10.55
CA LEU A 109 -21.83 30.69 -10.13
C LEU A 109 -22.09 31.11 -8.67
N GLU A 110 -23.33 31.00 -8.20
CA GLU A 110 -23.70 31.29 -6.80
C GLU A 110 -23.03 30.29 -5.84
N SER A 111 -23.14 28.99 -6.12
CA SER A 111 -22.55 27.95 -5.28
C SER A 111 -22.37 26.63 -6.03
N LEU A 112 -21.15 26.41 -6.54
CA LEU A 112 -20.77 25.17 -7.22
C LEU A 112 -21.03 23.89 -6.38
N PRO A 113 -20.74 23.84 -5.06
CA PRO A 113 -21.04 22.67 -4.24
C PRO A 113 -22.55 22.39 -4.14
N THR A 114 -23.36 23.43 -3.99
CA THR A 114 -24.83 23.30 -3.90
C THR A 114 -25.41 22.84 -5.23
N TYR A 115 -24.93 23.41 -6.34
CA TYR A 115 -25.29 23.01 -7.70
C TYR A 115 -25.01 21.53 -7.95
N ASN A 116 -23.78 21.08 -7.67
CA ASN A 116 -23.37 19.69 -7.91
C ASN A 116 -24.10 18.66 -7.05
N LEU A 117 -24.48 19.02 -5.83
CA LEU A 117 -25.15 18.10 -4.90
C LEU A 117 -26.68 18.05 -5.10
N HIS A 118 -27.31 19.17 -5.44
CA HIS A 118 -28.78 19.27 -5.40
C HIS A 118 -29.43 19.48 -6.77
N TYR A 119 -28.76 20.12 -7.73
CA TYR A 119 -29.32 20.35 -9.07
C TYR A 119 -28.88 19.21 -10.00
N ILE A 120 -29.57 18.07 -9.90
CA ILE A 120 -29.21 16.86 -10.65
C ILE A 120 -29.93 16.77 -11.99
N VAL A 121 -31.21 17.19 -12.02
CA VAL A 121 -32.09 17.10 -13.19
C VAL A 121 -32.88 18.40 -13.34
N ALA A 122 -33.11 18.85 -14.57
CA ALA A 122 -34.01 19.96 -14.88
C ALA A 122 -34.70 19.72 -16.23
N ALA A 123 -35.82 20.41 -16.49
CA ALA A 123 -36.61 20.20 -17.70
C ALA A 123 -37.25 21.48 -18.22
N GLU A 124 -37.16 21.71 -19.53
CA GLU A 124 -37.80 22.82 -20.22
C GLU A 124 -38.71 22.30 -21.33
N PHE A 125 -39.94 22.83 -21.37
CA PHE A 125 -40.98 22.41 -22.30
C PHE A 125 -41.34 23.57 -23.22
N GLU A 126 -40.84 23.56 -24.46
CA GLU A 126 -41.04 24.63 -25.43
C GLU A 126 -42.09 24.26 -26.49
N GLY A 127 -42.78 25.26 -27.03
CA GLY A 127 -43.63 25.04 -28.20
C GLY A 127 -42.76 24.88 -29.44
N GLY A 128 -42.92 23.78 -30.17
CA GLY A 128 -42.15 23.54 -31.38
C GLY A 128 -42.45 24.57 -32.47
N SER A 129 -41.52 24.75 -33.40
CA SER A 129 -41.57 25.74 -34.48
C SER A 129 -42.82 25.63 -35.38
N ASP A 130 -43.44 24.46 -35.45
CA ASP A 130 -44.67 24.19 -36.20
C ASP A 130 -45.96 24.58 -35.46
N GLY A 131 -45.86 25.02 -34.20
CA GLY A 131 -47.00 25.40 -33.34
C GLY A 131 -47.92 24.24 -32.93
N LYS A 132 -47.57 23.00 -33.30
CA LYS A 132 -48.33 21.76 -33.04
C LYS A 132 -47.56 20.70 -32.27
N SER A 133 -46.23 20.81 -32.20
CA SER A 133 -45.37 19.95 -31.39
C SER A 133 -44.96 20.65 -30.11
N VAL A 134 -44.58 19.85 -29.11
CA VAL A 134 -43.93 20.32 -27.88
C VAL A 134 -42.53 19.73 -27.89
N ASP A 135 -41.52 20.59 -27.85
CA ASP A 135 -40.12 20.22 -27.76
C ASP A 135 -39.74 20.15 -26.28
N VAL A 136 -39.15 19.03 -25.86
CA VAL A 136 -38.79 18.78 -24.47
C VAL A 136 -37.27 18.74 -24.36
N THR A 137 -36.70 19.71 -23.66
CA THR A 137 -35.26 19.76 -23.38
C THR A 137 -35.02 19.33 -21.94
N ALA A 138 -34.23 18.27 -21.76
CA ALA A 138 -33.93 17.71 -20.46
C ALA A 138 -32.47 17.94 -20.11
N TYR A 139 -32.23 18.60 -18.98
CA TYR A 139 -30.90 18.91 -18.48
C TYR A 139 -30.51 17.92 -17.39
N PHE A 140 -29.24 17.51 -17.40
CA PHE A 140 -28.68 16.60 -16.41
C PHE A 140 -27.34 17.13 -15.93
N ASN A 141 -27.01 16.86 -14.68
CA ASN A 141 -25.73 17.24 -14.12
C ASN A 141 -24.69 16.13 -14.34
N ASN A 142 -23.67 16.41 -15.16
CA ASN A 142 -22.63 15.45 -15.53
C ASN A 142 -21.66 15.08 -14.38
N GLN A 143 -21.79 15.67 -13.18
CA GLN A 143 -21.04 15.24 -12.00
C GLN A 143 -21.56 13.92 -11.43
N ALA A 144 -22.85 13.63 -11.63
CA ALA A 144 -23.47 12.38 -11.17
C ALA A 144 -23.51 11.36 -12.32
N TYR A 145 -22.74 10.27 -12.22
CA TYR A 145 -22.60 9.25 -13.26
C TYR A 145 -23.94 8.69 -13.81
N HIS A 146 -24.95 8.59 -12.94
CA HIS A 146 -26.26 8.04 -13.31
C HIS A 146 -27.32 9.09 -13.62
N SER A 147 -27.00 10.39 -13.54
CA SER A 147 -27.96 11.46 -13.82
C SER A 147 -28.55 11.39 -15.23
N PRO A 148 -27.81 11.06 -16.32
CA PRO A 148 -28.41 11.08 -17.66
C PRO A 148 -29.53 10.04 -17.80
N GLY A 149 -29.30 8.83 -17.28
CA GLY A 149 -30.28 7.74 -17.31
C GLY A 149 -31.49 8.01 -16.41
N VAL A 150 -31.29 8.69 -15.27
CA VAL A 150 -32.38 9.12 -14.38
C VAL A 150 -33.22 10.20 -15.05
N THR A 151 -32.60 11.25 -15.61
CA THR A 151 -33.28 12.33 -16.32
C THR A 151 -34.14 11.79 -17.46
N LEU A 152 -33.59 10.91 -18.29
CA LEU A 152 -34.32 10.32 -19.41
C LEU A 152 -35.52 9.48 -18.95
N GLY A 153 -35.37 8.70 -17.87
CA GLY A 153 -36.45 7.90 -17.30
C GLY A 153 -37.60 8.74 -16.73
N ILE A 154 -37.28 9.87 -16.08
CA ILE A 154 -38.26 10.83 -15.58
C ILE A 154 -39.04 11.46 -16.73
N ILE A 155 -38.35 12.00 -17.74
CA ILE A 155 -38.98 12.66 -18.88
C ILE A 155 -39.85 11.69 -19.68
N SER A 156 -39.37 10.47 -19.91
CA SER A 156 -40.15 9.42 -20.59
C SER A 156 -41.42 9.07 -19.79
N SER A 157 -41.34 9.07 -18.45
CA SER A 157 -42.53 8.88 -17.60
C SER A 157 -43.51 10.04 -17.70
N ALA A 158 -43.02 11.29 -17.78
CA ALA A 158 -43.87 12.47 -17.94
C ALA A 158 -44.63 12.43 -19.27
N ILE A 159 -43.91 12.13 -20.37
CA ILE A 159 -44.49 11.99 -21.71
C ILE A 159 -45.52 10.84 -21.73
N LEU A 160 -45.20 9.69 -21.10
CA LEU A 160 -46.11 8.55 -21.04
C LEU A 160 -47.41 8.89 -20.32
N ARG A 161 -47.35 9.63 -19.20
CA ARG A 161 -48.55 10.09 -18.48
C ARG A 161 -49.38 11.07 -19.31
N TYR A 162 -48.71 12.01 -19.98
CA TYR A 162 -49.36 13.01 -20.82
C TYR A 162 -50.09 12.39 -22.02
N VAL A 163 -49.44 11.46 -22.74
CA VAL A 163 -50.03 10.85 -23.95
C VAL A 163 -50.98 9.69 -23.63
N GLY A 164 -50.61 8.83 -22.68
CA GLY A 164 -51.34 7.60 -22.37
C GLY A 164 -52.54 7.79 -21.45
N GLY A 165 -52.59 8.92 -20.72
CA GLY A 165 -53.56 9.15 -19.66
C GLY A 165 -53.34 8.25 -18.43
N GLY A 166 -53.60 8.77 -17.23
CA GLY A 166 -53.49 8.01 -15.97
C GLY A 166 -52.07 7.92 -15.38
N ASN A 167 -51.96 7.25 -14.22
CA ASN A 167 -50.75 7.24 -13.38
C ASN A 167 -49.73 6.17 -13.79
N HIS A 168 -49.30 6.18 -15.05
CA HIS A 168 -48.23 5.30 -15.52
C HIS A 168 -46.84 5.84 -15.13
N THR A 169 -45.88 4.97 -14.83
CA THR A 169 -44.50 5.35 -14.52
C THR A 169 -43.52 4.35 -15.10
N ILE A 170 -42.42 4.84 -15.67
CA ILE A 170 -41.35 3.98 -16.19
C ILE A 170 -40.28 3.84 -15.10
N THR A 171 -39.91 2.60 -14.78
CA THR A 171 -38.80 2.31 -13.87
C THR A 171 -37.59 1.84 -14.66
N THR A 172 -36.49 2.56 -14.54
CA THR A 172 -35.22 2.20 -15.19
C THR A 172 -34.27 1.56 -14.17
N THR A 173 -33.69 0.43 -14.52
CA THR A 173 -32.69 -0.28 -13.69
C THR A 173 -31.43 -0.49 -14.51
N ASN A 174 -30.28 -0.05 -13.99
CA ASN A 174 -28.98 -0.40 -14.55
C ASN A 174 -28.47 -1.68 -13.87
N HIS A 175 -28.27 -2.73 -14.65
CA HIS A 175 -27.65 -3.96 -14.17
C HIS A 175 -26.47 -4.25 -15.10
N PRO A 176 -25.23 -4.03 -14.64
CA PRO A 176 -24.05 -4.33 -15.44
C PRO A 176 -24.05 -5.80 -15.87
N LEU A 177 -23.56 -6.06 -17.08
CA LEU A 177 -23.31 -7.43 -17.52
C LEU A 177 -22.23 -8.06 -16.63
N PRO A 178 -22.29 -9.38 -16.38
CA PRO A 178 -21.20 -10.08 -15.72
C PRO A 178 -19.88 -9.83 -16.47
N GLN A 179 -18.81 -9.54 -15.72
CA GLN A 179 -17.49 -9.30 -16.31
C GLN A 179 -17.03 -10.52 -17.09
N THR A 180 -16.44 -10.30 -18.27
CA THR A 180 -15.76 -11.39 -18.99
C THR A 180 -14.42 -11.71 -18.34
N ALA A 181 -13.84 -12.87 -18.63
CA ALA A 181 -12.52 -13.23 -18.09
C ALA A 181 -11.43 -12.20 -18.47
N ASN A 182 -11.54 -11.55 -19.64
CA ASN A 182 -10.63 -10.48 -20.05
C ASN A 182 -10.84 -9.21 -19.21
N ASP A 183 -12.09 -8.79 -19.00
CA ASP A 183 -12.38 -7.62 -18.16
C ASP A 183 -11.94 -7.85 -16.71
N MET A 184 -12.09 -9.07 -16.18
CA MET A 184 -11.59 -9.45 -14.86
C MET A 184 -10.07 -9.38 -14.79
N ILE A 185 -9.37 -9.77 -15.85
CA ILE A 185 -7.91 -9.67 -15.92
C ILE A 185 -7.52 -8.20 -15.96
N ASP A 186 -8.08 -7.41 -16.87
CA ASP A 186 -7.73 -6.00 -17.03
C ASP A 186 -8.05 -5.19 -15.75
N ASN A 187 -9.21 -5.41 -15.14
CA ASN A 187 -9.55 -4.77 -13.86
C ASN A 187 -8.61 -5.24 -12.74
N LYS A 188 -8.35 -6.55 -12.61
CA LYS A 188 -7.45 -7.05 -11.55
C LYS A 188 -5.98 -6.67 -11.73
N LEU A 189 -5.52 -6.47 -12.97
CA LEU A 189 -4.19 -5.96 -13.27
C LEU A 189 -4.07 -4.46 -12.98
N LEU A 190 -5.16 -3.71 -13.15
CA LEU A 190 -5.23 -2.31 -12.72
C LEU A 190 -5.43 -2.20 -11.18
N GLU A 191 -6.01 -3.22 -10.54
CA GLU A 191 -6.16 -3.38 -9.08
C GLU A 191 -4.93 -4.02 -8.38
N GLU A 192 -3.75 -4.01 -9.01
CA GLU A 192 -2.46 -4.37 -8.36
C GLU A 192 -2.19 -3.61 -7.04
N GLU A 193 -2.99 -2.57 -6.74
CA GLU A 193 -2.93 -1.79 -5.51
C GLU A 193 -3.19 -2.58 -4.22
N GLU A 194 -4.01 -3.64 -4.26
CA GLU A 194 -4.41 -4.34 -3.02
C GLU A 194 -3.24 -5.05 -2.35
N GLY A 195 -2.55 -5.91 -3.11
CA GLY A 195 -1.37 -6.65 -2.65
C GLY A 195 -0.23 -5.72 -2.29
N PHE A 196 -0.04 -4.67 -3.10
CA PHE A 196 0.94 -3.62 -2.84
C PHE A 196 0.65 -2.88 -1.53
N THR A 197 -0.59 -2.48 -1.28
CA THR A 197 -0.99 -1.74 -0.06
C THR A 197 -0.73 -2.54 1.20
N ILE A 198 -1.06 -3.83 1.20
CA ILE A 198 -0.78 -4.73 2.32
C ILE A 198 0.74 -4.83 2.55
N SER A 199 1.49 -5.11 1.48
CA SER A 199 2.95 -5.28 1.52
C SER A 199 3.66 -4.02 2.01
N PHE A 200 3.27 -2.86 1.49
CA PHE A 200 3.79 -1.55 1.86
C PHE A 200 3.61 -1.26 3.36
N ASN A 201 2.42 -1.50 3.91
CA ASN A 201 2.14 -1.28 5.33
C ASN A 201 2.93 -2.23 6.24
N ILE A 202 3.07 -3.50 5.84
CA ILE A 202 3.90 -4.48 6.56
C ILE A 202 5.36 -4.04 6.55
N MET A 203 5.90 -3.64 5.40
CA MET A 203 7.28 -3.17 5.30
C MET A 203 7.56 -2.00 6.23
N PHE A 204 6.63 -1.05 6.34
CA PHE A 204 6.76 0.09 7.24
C PHE A 204 6.90 -0.37 8.70
N GLY A 205 6.00 -1.26 9.14
CA GLY A 205 6.04 -1.85 10.47
C GLY A 205 7.31 -2.65 10.75
N MET A 206 7.69 -3.51 9.80
CA MET A 206 8.85 -4.41 9.93
C MET A 206 10.18 -3.66 9.86
N SER A 207 10.24 -2.54 9.14
CA SER A 207 11.40 -1.64 9.14
C SER A 207 11.72 -1.11 10.53
N PHE A 208 10.70 -0.71 11.29
CA PHE A 208 10.85 -0.29 12.68
C PHE A 208 11.29 -1.45 13.58
N VAL A 209 10.67 -2.62 13.44
CA VAL A 209 11.03 -3.83 14.21
C VAL A 209 12.49 -4.19 13.99
N ALA A 210 12.95 -4.26 12.75
CA ALA A 210 14.33 -4.58 12.42
C ALA A 210 15.32 -3.59 13.07
N SER A 211 15.07 -2.28 12.96
CA SER A 211 15.95 -1.24 13.51
C SER A 211 15.95 -1.19 15.05
N SER A 212 14.85 -1.56 15.70
CA SER A 212 14.74 -1.54 17.16
C SER A 212 15.73 -2.46 17.88
N PHE A 213 16.12 -3.59 17.27
CA PHE A 213 17.12 -4.52 17.84
C PHE A 213 18.51 -3.89 17.96
N VAL A 214 18.80 -2.89 17.12
CA VAL A 214 20.08 -2.17 17.13
C VAL A 214 20.25 -1.33 18.39
N LEU A 215 19.16 -0.84 18.99
CA LEU A 215 19.21 0.03 20.17
C LEU A 215 19.95 -0.63 21.34
N PHE A 216 19.69 -1.92 21.59
CA PHE A 216 20.39 -2.66 22.65
C PHE A 216 21.89 -2.84 22.34
N LEU A 217 22.22 -3.14 21.08
CA LEU A 217 23.62 -3.36 20.65
C LEU A 217 24.47 -2.09 20.77
N ILE A 218 23.93 -0.94 20.32
CA ILE A 218 24.65 0.33 20.45
C ILE A 218 24.80 0.69 21.92
N ARG A 219 23.77 0.48 22.75
CA ARG A 219 23.84 0.75 24.20
C ARG A 219 24.91 -0.08 24.89
N GLU A 220 25.02 -1.36 24.54
CA GLU A 220 26.02 -2.27 25.10
C GLU A 220 27.46 -1.87 24.68
N ARG A 221 27.63 -1.30 23.49
CA ARG A 221 28.91 -0.75 23.03
C ARG A 221 29.24 0.59 23.69
N ALA A 222 28.27 1.51 23.76
CA ALA A 222 28.43 2.84 24.35
C ALA A 222 28.79 2.77 25.84
N THR A 223 28.22 1.80 26.57
CA THR A 223 28.54 1.52 27.98
C THR A 223 29.81 0.68 28.17
N ARG A 224 30.50 0.30 27.10
CA ARG A 224 31.66 -0.61 27.09
C ARG A 224 31.39 -2.00 27.70
N ALA A 225 30.13 -2.35 27.95
CA ALA A 225 29.76 -3.66 28.49
C ALA A 225 30.18 -4.80 27.56
N LYS A 226 30.08 -4.62 26.22
CA LYS A 226 30.59 -5.58 25.23
C LYS A 226 32.10 -5.81 25.39
N HIS A 227 32.86 -4.75 25.65
CA HIS A 227 34.31 -4.86 25.85
C HIS A 227 34.65 -5.61 27.14
N CYS A 228 33.98 -5.31 28.26
CA CYS A 228 34.17 -6.04 29.51
C CYS A 228 33.88 -7.55 29.36
N GLN A 229 32.86 -7.91 28.58
CA GLN A 229 32.54 -9.32 28.31
C GLN A 229 33.67 -10.02 27.53
N PHE A 230 34.26 -9.36 26.54
CA PHE A 230 35.40 -9.91 25.81
C PHE A 230 36.65 -10.05 26.66
N VAL A 231 36.95 -9.06 27.50
CA VAL A 231 38.08 -9.13 28.45
C VAL A 231 37.87 -10.27 29.46
N SER A 232 36.61 -10.60 29.77
CA SER A 232 36.26 -11.74 30.63
C SER A 232 36.34 -13.12 29.93
N GLY A 233 36.87 -13.19 28.70
CA GLY A 233 37.11 -14.46 27.98
C GLY A 233 35.95 -14.97 27.11
N VAL A 234 34.91 -14.16 26.88
CA VAL A 234 33.80 -14.56 26.01
C VAL A 234 34.24 -14.54 24.55
N HIS A 235 33.97 -15.60 23.80
CA HIS A 235 34.30 -15.66 22.38
C HIS A 235 33.27 -14.89 21.53
N SER A 236 33.71 -14.30 20.41
CA SER A 236 32.86 -13.53 19.49
C SER A 236 31.67 -14.36 18.95
N ALA A 237 31.92 -15.60 18.55
CA ALA A 237 30.88 -16.52 18.08
C ALA A 237 29.78 -16.75 19.12
N THR A 238 30.13 -16.93 20.39
CA THR A 238 29.17 -17.12 21.48
C THR A 238 28.36 -15.84 21.75
N PHE A 239 28.98 -14.66 21.65
CA PHE A 239 28.29 -13.38 21.80
C PHE A 239 27.25 -13.17 20.71
N TRP A 240 27.63 -13.33 19.44
CA TRP A 240 26.73 -13.11 18.30
C TRP A 240 25.68 -14.21 18.17
N GLY A 241 26.02 -15.47 18.43
CA GLY A 241 25.06 -16.57 18.46
C GLY A 241 23.99 -16.37 19.52
N ALA A 242 24.37 -16.07 20.77
CA ALA A 242 23.40 -15.80 21.84
C ALA A 242 22.55 -14.53 21.56
N THR A 243 23.12 -13.56 20.86
CA THR A 243 22.43 -12.34 20.42
C THR A 243 21.35 -12.68 19.39
N PHE A 244 21.75 -13.34 18.31
CA PHE A 244 20.85 -13.73 17.23
C PHE A 244 19.74 -14.67 17.72
N CYS A 245 20.07 -15.68 18.52
CA CYS A 245 19.07 -16.61 19.05
C CYS A 245 17.99 -15.91 19.89
N TRP A 246 18.34 -14.88 20.65
CA TRP A 246 17.33 -14.13 21.41
C TRP A 246 16.53 -13.19 20.52
N ASP A 247 17.21 -12.47 19.63
CA ASP A 247 16.57 -11.48 18.79
C ASP A 247 15.61 -12.14 17.78
N ILE A 248 15.96 -13.32 17.22
CA ILE A 248 15.08 -14.08 16.33
C ILE A 248 13.82 -14.57 17.06
N VAL A 249 13.93 -15.02 18.32
CA VAL A 249 12.77 -15.42 19.13
C VAL A 249 11.84 -14.23 19.36
N ASN A 250 12.39 -13.06 19.68
CA ASN A 250 11.58 -11.84 19.87
C ASN A 250 10.97 -11.34 18.55
N TYR A 251 11.71 -11.47 17.44
CA TYR A 251 11.25 -11.11 16.11
C TYR A 251 10.11 -12.01 15.59
N LEU A 252 10.11 -13.31 15.95
CA LEU A 252 9.06 -14.23 15.54
C LEU A 252 7.72 -13.91 16.21
N VAL A 253 7.69 -13.29 17.40
CA VAL A 253 6.44 -12.92 18.09
C VAL A 253 5.56 -11.99 17.24
N PRO A 254 6.03 -10.80 16.78
CA PRO A 254 5.22 -9.96 15.89
C PRO A 254 4.89 -10.64 14.56
N CYS A 255 5.78 -11.47 14.01
CA CYS A 255 5.48 -12.23 12.78
C CYS A 255 4.31 -13.20 12.97
N LEU A 256 4.28 -13.94 14.07
CA LEU A 256 3.17 -14.84 14.38
C LEU A 256 1.87 -14.06 14.61
N CYS A 257 1.93 -12.90 15.27
CA CYS A 257 0.77 -12.04 15.42
C CYS A 257 0.26 -11.51 14.07
N LEU A 258 1.16 -11.18 13.13
CA LEU A 258 0.79 -10.80 11.76
C LEU A 258 0.05 -11.93 11.02
N LEU A 259 0.52 -13.17 11.16
CA LEU A 259 -0.17 -14.33 10.58
C LEU A 259 -1.55 -14.54 11.20
N VAL A 260 -1.67 -14.39 12.52
CA VAL A 260 -2.97 -14.45 13.22
C VAL A 260 -3.90 -13.35 12.71
N THR A 261 -3.41 -12.13 12.44
CA THR A 261 -4.24 -11.08 11.85
C THR A 261 -4.71 -11.43 10.43
N PHE A 262 -3.86 -12.02 9.57
CA PHE A 262 -4.33 -12.46 8.25
C PHE A 262 -5.41 -13.54 8.34
N ALA A 263 -5.26 -14.47 9.29
CA ALA A 263 -6.27 -15.50 9.56
C ALA A 263 -7.57 -14.89 10.11
N ALA A 264 -7.49 -13.94 11.06
CA ALA A 264 -8.64 -13.30 11.67
C ALA A 264 -9.47 -12.46 10.68
N PHE A 265 -8.81 -11.81 9.72
CA PHE A 265 -9.46 -11.03 8.66
C PHE A 265 -9.86 -11.86 7.43
N ASP A 266 -9.62 -13.18 7.44
CA ASP A 266 -9.88 -14.11 6.33
C ASP A 266 -9.37 -13.56 4.99
N ILE A 267 -8.06 -13.27 4.93
CA ILE A 267 -7.40 -12.87 3.69
C ILE A 267 -7.08 -14.12 2.90
N LYS A 268 -8.01 -14.51 2.02
CA LYS A 268 -7.92 -15.73 1.22
C LYS A 268 -6.62 -15.86 0.42
N ALA A 269 -5.97 -14.76 0.05
CA ALA A 269 -4.67 -14.76 -0.61
C ALA A 269 -3.56 -15.42 0.22
N TYR A 270 -3.55 -15.22 1.55
CA TYR A 270 -2.50 -15.70 2.44
C TYR A 270 -2.93 -16.89 3.30
N VAL A 271 -4.23 -17.05 3.58
CA VAL A 271 -4.73 -18.04 4.56
C VAL A 271 -4.97 -19.43 3.97
N GLY A 272 -5.44 -19.51 2.71
CA GLY A 272 -5.94 -20.77 2.15
C GLY A 272 -4.85 -21.79 1.79
N ASP A 273 -5.21 -23.07 1.70
CA ASP A 273 -4.45 -24.14 1.05
C ASP A 273 -2.97 -24.29 1.48
N GLY A 274 -2.66 -24.03 2.76
CA GLY A 274 -1.30 -24.15 3.30
C GLY A 274 -0.38 -22.94 3.05
N ARG A 275 -0.88 -21.90 2.37
CA ARG A 275 -0.12 -20.68 2.01
C ARG A 275 0.37 -19.88 3.22
N LEU A 276 -0.25 -20.03 4.38
CA LEU A 276 0.24 -19.42 5.63
C LEU A 276 1.67 -19.86 5.96
N TRP A 277 2.01 -21.10 5.64
CA TRP A 277 3.35 -21.62 5.87
C TRP A 277 4.39 -20.92 4.97
N ASP A 278 4.04 -20.65 3.72
CA ASP A 278 4.92 -19.95 2.77
C ASP A 278 5.18 -18.51 3.21
N ILE A 279 4.15 -17.82 3.71
CA ILE A 279 4.28 -16.46 4.26
C ILE A 279 5.09 -16.48 5.57
N PHE A 280 4.89 -17.48 6.43
CA PHE A 280 5.72 -17.67 7.61
C PHE A 280 7.20 -17.87 7.23
N LEU A 281 7.47 -18.68 6.21
CA LEU A 281 8.82 -18.93 5.71
C LEU A 281 9.47 -17.63 5.19
N LEU A 282 8.72 -16.81 4.46
CA LEU A 282 9.18 -15.49 4.01
C LEU A 282 9.55 -14.59 5.19
N PHE A 283 8.68 -14.49 6.20
CA PHE A 283 8.97 -13.70 7.41
C PHE A 283 10.17 -14.24 8.19
N ALA A 284 10.31 -15.57 8.33
CA ALA A 284 11.42 -16.19 9.04
C ALA A 284 12.76 -15.94 8.33
N LEU A 285 12.80 -16.09 7.01
CA LEU A 285 14.01 -15.82 6.21
C LEU A 285 14.34 -14.33 6.15
N TYR A 286 13.33 -13.45 6.18
CA TYR A 286 13.58 -12.02 6.36
C TYR A 286 14.27 -11.74 7.69
N GLY A 287 13.80 -12.32 8.79
CA GLY A 287 14.47 -12.20 10.10
C GLY A 287 15.91 -12.73 10.09
N TRP A 288 16.13 -13.86 9.41
CA TRP A 288 17.46 -14.47 9.23
C TRP A 288 18.44 -13.54 8.52
N ALA A 289 18.02 -12.83 7.47
CA ALA A 289 18.87 -11.90 6.72
C ALA A 289 18.97 -10.51 7.39
N MET A 290 17.84 -9.98 7.85
CA MET A 290 17.72 -8.59 8.29
C MET A 290 18.38 -8.32 9.64
N LEU A 291 18.35 -9.29 10.58
CA LEU A 291 18.99 -9.10 11.89
C LEU A 291 20.53 -8.96 11.75
N PRO A 292 21.26 -9.86 11.07
CA PRO A 292 22.70 -9.68 10.84
C PRO A 292 23.03 -8.40 10.06
N PHE A 293 22.20 -8.04 9.07
CA PHE A 293 22.35 -6.77 8.34
C PHE A 293 22.31 -5.56 9.29
N MET A 294 21.31 -5.51 10.18
CA MET A 294 21.19 -4.49 11.22
C MET A 294 22.36 -4.51 12.21
N TYR A 295 22.93 -5.68 12.52
CA TYR A 295 24.10 -5.79 13.39
C TYR A 295 25.34 -5.14 12.78
N ILE A 296 25.56 -5.31 11.47
CA ILE A 296 26.65 -4.66 10.75
C ILE A 296 26.45 -3.14 10.77
N LEU A 297 25.25 -2.66 10.42
CA LEU A 297 24.97 -1.22 10.41
C LEU A 297 25.06 -0.58 11.80
N SER A 298 24.82 -1.36 12.86
CA SER A 298 24.99 -0.89 14.24
C SER A 298 26.39 -0.35 14.54
N PHE A 299 27.43 -0.78 13.80
CA PHE A 299 28.81 -0.34 14.02
C PHE A 299 29.05 1.13 13.68
N ILE A 300 28.24 1.70 12.79
CA ILE A 300 28.38 3.09 12.33
C ILE A 300 27.97 4.09 13.43
N PHE A 301 27.11 3.67 14.35
CA PHE A 301 26.50 4.54 15.35
C PHE A 301 27.08 4.34 16.76
N THR A 302 27.26 5.45 17.47
CA THR A 302 27.69 5.49 18.87
C THR A 302 26.55 5.81 19.84
N VAL A 303 25.55 6.57 19.37
CA VAL A 303 24.38 7.00 20.16
C VAL A 303 23.16 6.11 19.82
N PRO A 304 22.56 5.40 20.80
CA PRO A 304 21.50 4.43 20.52
C PRO A 304 20.23 5.02 19.89
N SER A 305 19.76 6.18 20.37
CA SER A 305 18.55 6.83 19.85
C SER A 305 18.72 7.30 18.42
N SER A 306 19.86 7.93 18.11
CA SER A 306 20.21 8.36 16.75
C SER A 306 20.30 7.16 15.79
N GLY A 307 20.96 6.08 16.22
CA GLY A 307 21.06 4.86 15.41
C GLY A 307 19.69 4.23 15.10
N LEU A 308 18.77 4.21 16.06
CA LEU A 308 17.40 3.73 15.82
C LEU A 308 16.70 4.54 14.72
N VAL A 309 16.70 5.88 14.84
CA VAL A 309 16.00 6.76 13.91
C VAL A 309 16.58 6.67 12.50
N TRP A 310 17.90 6.79 12.36
CA TRP A 310 18.57 6.75 11.06
C TRP A 310 18.42 5.39 10.36
N LEU A 311 18.52 4.28 11.09
CA LEU A 311 18.35 2.95 10.49
C LEU A 311 16.90 2.66 10.13
N THR A 312 15.94 3.15 10.92
CA THR A 312 14.52 3.03 10.57
C THR A 312 14.24 3.82 9.29
N MET A 313 14.73 5.06 9.20
CA MET A 313 14.59 5.90 8.02
C MET A 313 15.28 5.28 6.79
N PHE A 314 16.49 4.74 6.95
CA PHE A 314 17.19 4.04 5.88
C PHE A 314 16.39 2.82 5.38
N ASN A 315 15.87 1.99 6.30
CA ASN A 315 15.06 0.83 5.92
C ASN A 315 13.78 1.21 5.19
N ILE A 316 13.05 2.21 5.70
CA ILE A 316 11.83 2.72 5.09
C ILE A 316 12.12 3.24 3.70
N LEU A 317 13.10 4.14 3.55
CA LEU A 317 13.41 4.74 2.25
C LEU A 317 13.95 3.71 1.25
N ALA A 318 14.92 2.89 1.67
CA ALA A 318 15.51 1.88 0.78
C ALA A 318 14.50 0.80 0.38
N GLY A 319 13.63 0.38 1.30
CA GLY A 319 12.59 -0.60 1.00
C GLY A 319 11.50 -0.02 0.11
N ILE A 320 10.86 1.07 0.54
CA ILE A 320 9.71 1.65 -0.16
C ILE A 320 10.11 2.17 -1.54
N ALA A 321 11.22 2.92 -1.65
CA ALA A 321 11.61 3.52 -2.92
C ALA A 321 11.92 2.45 -3.97
N THR A 322 12.51 1.31 -3.57
CA THR A 322 12.85 0.23 -4.50
C THR A 322 11.63 -0.56 -4.95
N VAL A 323 10.72 -0.92 -4.03
CA VAL A 323 9.47 -1.61 -4.39
C VAL A 323 8.56 -0.71 -5.22
N LEU A 324 8.40 0.56 -4.83
CA LEU A 324 7.62 1.54 -5.60
C LEU A 324 8.19 1.73 -7.01
N ALA A 325 9.52 1.84 -7.14
CA ALA A 325 10.16 1.98 -8.45
C ALA A 325 9.91 0.77 -9.34
N VAL A 326 10.01 -0.45 -8.81
CA VAL A 326 9.74 -1.68 -9.58
C VAL A 326 8.28 -1.78 -9.98
N ASN A 327 7.35 -1.53 -9.05
CA ASN A 327 5.91 -1.61 -9.32
C ASN A 327 5.46 -0.58 -10.36
N ILE A 328 5.90 0.69 -10.23
CA ILE A 328 5.58 1.72 -11.24
C ILE A 328 6.14 1.31 -12.61
N LEU A 329 7.40 0.88 -12.69
CA LEU A 329 8.02 0.49 -13.96
C LEU A 329 7.43 -0.81 -14.56
N SER A 330 6.76 -1.62 -13.74
CA SER A 330 6.06 -2.84 -14.14
C SER A 330 4.73 -2.57 -14.83
N ILE A 331 4.17 -1.35 -14.75
CA ILE A 331 2.91 -1.01 -15.40
C ILE A 331 3.07 -1.15 -16.92
N PRO A 332 2.28 -2.03 -17.59
CA PRO A 332 2.46 -2.33 -19.02
C PRO A 332 2.36 -1.11 -19.93
N GLN A 333 1.57 -0.10 -19.53
CA GLN A 333 1.32 1.14 -20.29
C GLN A 333 2.57 2.01 -20.47
N LEU A 334 3.59 1.85 -19.61
CA LEU A 334 4.84 2.62 -19.68
C LEU A 334 5.87 2.01 -20.66
N GLY A 335 5.67 0.76 -21.10
CA GLY A 335 6.61 0.07 -22.00
C GLY A 335 8.00 -0.21 -21.40
N THR A 336 8.15 -0.11 -20.07
CA THR A 336 9.44 -0.25 -19.35
C THR A 336 9.59 -1.56 -18.58
N MET A 337 8.82 -2.61 -18.92
CA MET A 337 8.82 -3.88 -18.18
C MET A 337 10.18 -4.60 -18.18
N ASP A 338 10.99 -4.43 -19.22
CA ASP A 338 12.34 -5.01 -19.23
C ASP A 338 13.26 -4.32 -18.21
N LEU A 339 13.08 -3.02 -18.00
CA LEU A 339 13.80 -2.26 -16.98
C LEU A 339 13.38 -2.70 -15.58
N SER A 340 12.07 -2.87 -15.32
CA SER A 340 11.58 -3.33 -14.01
C SER A 340 12.16 -4.70 -13.64
N ARG A 341 12.22 -5.65 -14.58
CA ARG A 341 12.84 -6.98 -14.38
C ARG A 341 14.32 -6.88 -14.01
N VAL A 342 15.09 -5.98 -14.63
CA VAL A 342 16.50 -5.77 -14.27
C VAL A 342 16.63 -5.14 -12.88
N LEU A 343 15.80 -4.14 -12.56
CA LEU A 343 15.83 -3.48 -11.24
C LEU A 343 15.42 -4.45 -10.13
N GLU A 344 14.46 -5.34 -10.36
CA GLU A 344 14.08 -6.39 -9.42
C GLU A 344 15.32 -7.23 -9.02
N TRP A 345 16.10 -7.70 -10.00
CA TRP A 345 17.34 -8.44 -9.75
C TRP A 345 18.39 -7.65 -8.98
N VAL A 346 18.51 -6.35 -9.24
CA VAL A 346 19.45 -5.46 -8.52
C VAL A 346 19.01 -5.23 -7.08
N PHE A 347 17.71 -4.98 -6.86
CA PHE A 347 17.17 -4.65 -5.55
C PHE A 347 16.93 -5.86 -4.65
N LEU A 348 16.91 -7.08 -5.20
CA LEU A 348 16.92 -8.33 -4.44
C LEU A 348 18.07 -8.41 -3.43
N VAL A 349 19.14 -7.61 -3.56
CA VAL A 349 20.24 -7.51 -2.58
C VAL A 349 19.80 -6.90 -1.24
N LEU A 350 18.70 -6.15 -1.20
CA LEU A 350 18.17 -5.53 -0.01
C LEU A 350 17.10 -6.43 0.64
N PRO A 351 17.28 -6.89 1.90
CA PRO A 351 16.30 -7.76 2.55
C PRO A 351 14.89 -7.14 2.63
N ASN A 352 14.81 -5.82 2.78
CA ASN A 352 13.52 -5.11 2.88
C ASN A 352 12.75 -5.13 1.56
N PHE A 353 13.45 -5.04 0.43
CA PHE A 353 12.84 -5.19 -0.89
C PHE A 353 12.27 -6.61 -1.06
N CYS A 354 13.03 -7.65 -0.72
CA CYS A 354 12.58 -9.05 -0.80
C CYS A 354 11.29 -9.33 -0.03
N LEU A 355 11.13 -8.71 1.15
CA LEU A 355 9.90 -8.84 1.95
C LEU A 355 8.71 -8.19 1.25
N GLY A 356 8.86 -6.94 0.81
CA GLY A 356 7.82 -6.17 0.14
C GLY A 356 7.37 -6.78 -1.17
N GLN A 357 8.34 -7.00 -2.06
CA GLN A 357 8.10 -7.60 -3.36
C GLN A 357 7.53 -9.02 -3.20
N GLY A 358 8.09 -9.82 -2.29
CA GLY A 358 7.62 -11.18 -2.05
C GLY A 358 6.16 -11.25 -1.57
N LEU A 359 5.72 -10.34 -0.69
CA LEU A 359 4.32 -10.28 -0.27
C LEU A 359 3.41 -9.80 -1.41
N SER A 360 3.86 -8.82 -2.20
CA SER A 360 3.10 -8.26 -3.32
C SER A 360 2.91 -9.31 -4.41
N ASP A 361 3.99 -9.96 -4.85
CA ASP A 361 3.97 -11.03 -5.85
C ASP A 361 3.09 -12.20 -5.41
N PHE A 362 3.11 -12.55 -4.12
CA PHE A 362 2.28 -13.62 -3.58
C PHE A 362 0.78 -13.31 -3.72
N TYR A 363 0.40 -12.06 -3.43
CA TYR A 363 -0.98 -11.59 -3.56
C TYR A 363 -1.41 -11.51 -5.04
N THR A 364 -0.58 -10.92 -5.90
CA THR A 364 -0.84 -10.79 -7.34
C THR A 364 -0.95 -12.18 -7.97
N ASN A 365 -0.06 -13.12 -7.65
CA ASN A 365 -0.14 -14.49 -8.15
C ASN A 365 -1.45 -15.19 -7.74
N TYR A 366 -1.95 -14.94 -6.52
CA TYR A 366 -3.26 -15.44 -6.11
C TYR A 366 -4.40 -14.83 -6.94
N GLN A 367 -4.41 -13.51 -7.16
CA GLN A 367 -5.43 -12.85 -7.97
C GLN A 367 -5.43 -13.38 -9.41
N VAL A 368 -4.26 -13.54 -10.01
CA VAL A 368 -4.10 -14.08 -11.37
C VAL A 368 -4.57 -15.54 -11.42
N LEU A 369 -4.21 -16.38 -10.44
CA LEU A 369 -4.66 -17.77 -10.38
C LEU A 369 -6.18 -17.90 -10.26
N GLN A 370 -6.85 -17.00 -9.54
CA GLN A 370 -8.31 -17.02 -9.44
C GLN A 370 -9.01 -16.88 -10.80
N VAL A 371 -8.40 -16.17 -11.75
CA VAL A 371 -8.97 -15.98 -13.09
C VAL A 371 -8.42 -17.03 -14.06
N CYS A 372 -7.11 -17.21 -14.09
CA CYS A 372 -6.45 -18.09 -15.05
C CYS A 372 -6.62 -19.59 -14.76
N ASP A 373 -6.90 -20.01 -13.52
CA ASP A 373 -7.11 -21.43 -13.19
C ASP A 373 -8.56 -21.91 -13.38
N THR A 374 -9.45 -21.05 -13.88
CA THR A 374 -10.85 -21.41 -14.18
C THR A 374 -10.94 -22.41 -15.34
N PRO A 375 -11.93 -23.32 -15.34
CA PRO A 375 -12.10 -24.33 -16.41
C PRO A 375 -12.38 -23.69 -17.77
N GLU A 376 -13.05 -22.53 -17.78
CA GLU A 376 -13.36 -21.76 -18.98
C GLU A 376 -12.09 -21.24 -19.65
N VAL A 377 -11.19 -20.61 -18.87
CA VAL A 377 -9.91 -20.12 -19.40
C VAL A 377 -9.00 -21.26 -19.84
N LYS A 378 -8.96 -22.38 -19.09
CA LYS A 378 -8.22 -23.58 -19.51
C LYS A 378 -8.70 -24.15 -20.84
N PHE A 379 -10.01 -24.15 -21.06
CA PHE A 379 -10.60 -24.58 -22.33
C PHE A 379 -10.23 -23.63 -23.48
N ILE A 380 -10.25 -22.31 -23.25
CA ILE A 380 -9.81 -21.30 -24.21
C ILE A 380 -8.33 -21.49 -24.58
N CYS A 381 -7.46 -21.70 -23.59
CA CYS A 381 -6.04 -21.95 -23.83
C CYS A 381 -5.81 -23.26 -24.60
N GLY A 382 -6.60 -24.30 -24.35
CA GLY A 382 -6.51 -25.58 -25.06
C GLY A 382 -7.02 -25.55 -26.52
N LEU A 383 -7.84 -24.55 -26.88
CA LEU A 383 -8.40 -24.40 -28.22
C LEU A 383 -7.41 -23.84 -29.26
N HIS A 384 -6.20 -23.44 -28.85
CA HIS A 384 -5.16 -22.84 -29.71
C HIS A 384 -5.72 -21.78 -30.68
N LEU A 385 -6.61 -20.91 -30.18
CA LEU A 385 -7.19 -19.83 -30.97
C LEU A 385 -6.10 -18.86 -31.43
N LYS A 386 -6.25 -18.27 -32.62
CA LYS A 386 -5.31 -17.26 -33.15
C LYS A 386 -5.28 -15.96 -32.34
N GLN A 387 -6.29 -15.70 -31.50
CA GLN A 387 -6.33 -14.51 -30.66
C GLN A 387 -5.52 -14.75 -29.38
N PRO A 388 -4.59 -13.84 -29.03
CA PRO A 388 -3.79 -13.98 -27.84
C PRO A 388 -4.65 -13.79 -26.58
N PHE A 389 -4.37 -14.56 -25.54
CA PHE A 389 -5.06 -14.46 -24.25
C PHE A 389 -4.03 -14.40 -23.11
N PRO A 390 -4.05 -13.38 -22.23
CA PRO A 390 -2.96 -13.12 -21.27
C PRO A 390 -2.60 -14.29 -20.34
N CYS A 391 -3.58 -15.12 -19.97
CA CYS A 391 -3.38 -16.31 -19.12
C CYS A 391 -2.73 -17.51 -19.82
N CYS A 392 -2.70 -17.56 -21.16
CA CYS A 392 -2.22 -18.71 -21.91
C CYS A 392 -0.72 -18.57 -22.20
N LYS A 393 0.13 -19.28 -21.46
CA LYS A 393 1.60 -19.18 -21.57
C LYS A 393 2.14 -19.33 -23.00
N ASP A 394 1.52 -20.20 -23.81
CA ASP A 394 1.98 -20.46 -25.18
C ASP A 394 1.48 -19.42 -26.22
N ASN A 395 0.46 -18.61 -25.88
CA ASN A 395 -0.19 -17.70 -26.82
C ASN A 395 -0.73 -16.43 -26.13
N CYS A 396 0.14 -15.73 -25.38
CA CYS A 396 -0.22 -14.58 -24.56
C CYS A 396 -0.05 -13.21 -25.25
N GLY A 397 0.52 -13.15 -26.46
CA GLY A 397 0.65 -11.90 -27.21
C GLY A 397 1.66 -10.92 -26.59
N THR A 398 1.32 -9.63 -26.53
CA THR A 398 2.19 -8.57 -26.02
C THR A 398 2.14 -8.38 -24.50
N MET A 399 1.07 -8.84 -23.85
CA MET A 399 0.90 -8.78 -22.39
C MET A 399 0.70 -10.18 -21.83
N CYS A 400 1.78 -10.77 -21.35
CA CYS A 400 1.79 -12.10 -20.76
C CYS A 400 1.78 -12.02 -19.24
N LEU A 401 0.86 -12.76 -18.62
CA LEU A 401 0.80 -12.88 -17.17
C LEU A 401 1.67 -14.03 -16.70
N ASP A 402 2.67 -13.68 -15.91
CA ASP A 402 3.52 -14.66 -15.24
C ASP A 402 2.85 -15.09 -13.94
N TYR A 403 2.37 -16.34 -13.89
CA TYR A 403 1.82 -16.95 -12.69
C TYR A 403 2.27 -18.40 -12.53
N GLU A 404 2.35 -18.83 -11.28
CA GLU A 404 2.81 -20.16 -10.90
C GLU A 404 1.90 -20.78 -9.85
N LYS A 405 1.49 -22.04 -10.09
CA LYS A 405 0.70 -22.81 -9.12
C LYS A 405 1.51 -23.14 -7.86
N ASN A 406 2.82 -23.32 -8.04
CA ASN A 406 3.73 -23.49 -6.92
C ASN A 406 4.27 -22.11 -6.52
N TYR A 407 3.79 -21.60 -5.38
CA TYR A 407 4.20 -20.30 -4.84
C TYR A 407 5.70 -20.21 -4.53
N LEU A 408 6.37 -21.34 -4.30
CA LEU A 408 7.82 -21.40 -4.02
C LEU A 408 8.68 -21.46 -5.29
N SER A 409 8.09 -21.31 -6.48
CA SER A 409 8.84 -21.31 -7.74
C SER A 409 9.86 -20.16 -7.80
N LEU A 410 10.97 -20.42 -8.49
CA LEU A 410 12.01 -19.43 -8.83
C LEU A 410 11.67 -18.63 -10.09
N GLN A 411 10.60 -19.01 -10.78
CA GLN A 411 10.07 -18.29 -11.94
C GLN A 411 9.29 -17.04 -11.49
N PRO A 412 9.06 -16.06 -12.39
CA PRO A 412 8.27 -14.88 -12.05
C PRO A 412 6.85 -15.30 -11.62
N GLY A 413 6.28 -14.58 -10.65
CA GLY A 413 5.01 -14.95 -9.99
C GLY A 413 5.17 -15.86 -8.75
N GLY A 414 6.35 -16.44 -8.53
CA GLY A 414 6.69 -17.16 -7.30
C GLY A 414 7.63 -16.36 -6.38
N ILE A 415 7.57 -16.63 -5.07
CA ILE A 415 8.43 -15.95 -4.08
C ILE A 415 9.82 -16.59 -3.93
N GLY A 416 10.12 -17.66 -4.68
CA GLY A 416 11.33 -18.47 -4.52
C GLY A 416 12.63 -17.67 -4.69
N ARG A 417 12.65 -16.66 -5.57
CA ARG A 417 13.81 -15.76 -5.74
C ARG A 417 14.13 -15.03 -4.44
N SER A 418 13.13 -14.36 -3.86
CA SER A 418 13.24 -13.65 -2.59
C SER A 418 13.76 -14.56 -1.47
N LEU A 419 13.25 -15.79 -1.37
CA LEU A 419 13.69 -16.75 -0.35
C LEU A 419 15.16 -17.17 -0.51
N VAL A 420 15.60 -17.45 -1.74
CA VAL A 420 17.00 -17.83 -2.02
C VAL A 420 17.94 -16.66 -1.72
N PHE A 421 17.59 -15.44 -2.13
CA PHE A 421 18.40 -14.25 -1.85
C PHE A 421 18.48 -13.96 -0.35
N LEU A 422 17.37 -14.02 0.39
CA LEU A 422 17.36 -13.83 1.84
C LEU A 422 18.24 -14.87 2.55
N THR A 423 18.18 -16.13 2.12
CA THR A 423 19.02 -17.20 2.68
C THR A 423 20.50 -16.90 2.46
N ALA A 424 20.89 -16.59 1.22
CA ALA A 424 22.27 -16.27 0.87
C ALA A 424 22.79 -15.01 1.59
N GLN A 425 21.95 -13.98 1.70
CA GLN A 425 22.26 -12.74 2.40
C GLN A 425 22.55 -12.96 3.88
N GLY A 426 21.74 -13.75 4.57
CA GLY A 426 21.99 -14.02 5.99
C GLY A 426 23.38 -14.63 6.23
N TYR A 427 23.78 -15.62 5.44
CA TYR A 427 25.14 -16.18 5.51
C TYR A 427 26.21 -15.13 5.20
N LEU A 428 26.02 -14.34 4.15
CA LEU A 428 26.95 -13.28 3.75
C LEU A 428 27.13 -12.23 4.87
N TYR A 429 26.04 -11.78 5.48
CA TYR A 429 26.09 -10.79 6.55
C TYR A 429 26.70 -11.36 7.83
N PHE A 430 26.43 -12.63 8.19
CA PHE A 430 27.16 -13.27 9.29
C PHE A 430 28.65 -13.35 9.01
N LEU A 431 29.05 -13.70 7.79
CA LEU A 431 30.46 -13.75 7.40
C LEU A 431 31.11 -12.37 7.54
N ILE A 432 30.48 -11.31 7.03
CA ILE A 432 30.96 -9.93 7.17
C ILE A 432 31.05 -9.53 8.65
N LEU A 433 30.05 -9.87 9.45
CA LEU A 433 30.01 -9.59 10.88
C LEU A 433 31.19 -10.24 11.62
N PHE A 434 31.51 -11.50 11.31
CA PHE A 434 32.66 -12.19 11.89
C PHE A 434 34.00 -11.63 11.39
N LEU A 435 34.09 -11.21 10.12
CA LEU A 435 35.28 -10.55 9.58
C LEU A 435 35.56 -9.21 10.27
N ILE A 436 34.53 -8.42 10.55
CA ILE A 436 34.65 -7.16 11.28
C ILE A 436 35.15 -7.42 12.71
N GLU A 437 34.57 -8.40 13.41
CA GLU A 437 34.89 -8.65 14.83
C GLU A 437 36.24 -9.37 15.04
N SER A 438 36.68 -10.20 14.08
CA SER A 438 37.93 -10.97 14.19
C SER A 438 39.20 -10.13 14.06
N ARG A 439 39.10 -8.81 13.85
CA ARG A 439 40.23 -7.89 13.55
C ARG A 439 41.14 -8.37 12.41
N LEU A 440 40.74 -9.38 11.64
CA LEU A 440 41.48 -9.93 10.51
C LEU A 440 41.76 -8.86 9.47
N LEU A 441 40.83 -7.93 9.25
CA LEU A 441 41.04 -6.77 8.38
C LEU A 441 42.14 -5.82 8.88
N GLN A 442 42.27 -5.61 10.21
CA GLN A 442 43.38 -4.82 10.76
C GLN A 442 44.71 -5.57 10.63
N VAL A 443 44.73 -6.88 10.84
CA VAL A 443 45.94 -7.71 10.69
C VAL A 443 46.36 -7.83 9.22
N VAL A 444 45.40 -7.98 8.29
CA VAL A 444 45.65 -8.08 6.85
C VAL A 444 46.02 -6.72 6.27
N TYR A 445 45.36 -5.63 6.67
CA TYR A 445 45.77 -4.27 6.31
C TYR A 445 47.17 -3.94 6.82
N TYR A 446 47.48 -4.28 8.08
CA TYR A 446 48.81 -4.10 8.64
C TYR A 446 49.85 -4.97 7.90
N LYS A 447 49.54 -6.22 7.54
CA LYS A 447 50.44 -7.08 6.75
C LYS A 447 50.64 -6.63 5.31
N LEU A 448 49.61 -6.08 4.66
CA LEU A 448 49.68 -5.59 3.26
C LEU A 448 50.35 -4.23 3.15
N PHE A 449 50.10 -3.31 4.10
CA PHE A 449 50.64 -1.94 4.06
C PHE A 449 51.88 -1.71 4.93
N SER A 450 52.22 -2.57 5.91
CA SER A 450 53.51 -2.46 6.62
C SER A 450 54.68 -3.06 5.84
N SER A 451 54.46 -3.66 4.66
CA SER A 451 55.55 -4.05 3.76
C SER A 451 56.15 -2.87 2.97
N ALA A 452 55.62 -1.66 3.10
CA ALA A 452 56.07 -0.47 2.37
C ALA A 452 56.83 0.57 3.24
N SER A 453 57.19 0.25 4.48
CA SER A 453 58.08 1.09 5.30
C SER A 453 59.09 0.23 6.03
N SER A 454 60.16 -0.12 5.31
CA SER A 454 61.44 -0.48 5.92
C SER A 454 62.49 0.50 5.38
N THR A 455 62.45 1.72 5.88
CA THR A 455 63.57 2.65 5.79
C THR A 455 63.96 3.07 7.19
N LYS A 456 65.09 2.51 7.63
CA LYS A 456 65.94 2.84 8.79
C LYS A 456 65.40 3.90 9.76
N ILE A 457 65.09 3.46 10.98
CA ILE A 457 65.06 4.35 12.15
C ILE A 457 66.45 4.29 12.78
N ASP A 458 67.20 5.39 12.63
CA ASP A 458 68.35 5.70 13.46
C ASP A 458 67.88 5.92 14.91
N GLN A 459 68.68 5.41 15.87
CA GLN A 459 68.52 5.67 17.30
C GLN A 459 68.53 7.17 17.61
N PRO A 460 67.77 7.61 18.63
CA PRO A 460 68.23 8.69 19.47
C PRO A 460 68.46 8.25 20.91
N HIS A 461 69.57 8.78 21.40
CA HIS A 461 70.10 8.87 22.74
C HIS A 461 69.10 8.89 23.91
N SER A 462 69.58 8.27 24.99
CA SER A 462 69.22 8.51 26.38
C SER A 462 69.08 10.00 26.71
N ASP A 463 68.02 10.37 27.42
CA ASP A 463 68.14 11.19 28.63
C ASP A 463 66.92 10.98 29.54
N ASN A 464 67.24 10.98 30.84
CA ASN A 464 66.37 10.71 31.98
C ASN A 464 65.19 11.70 32.06
N GLU A 465 64.02 11.22 32.48
CA GLU A 465 63.29 11.90 33.56
C GLU A 465 62.24 11.00 34.24
N THR A 466 62.23 11.16 35.55
CA THR A 466 61.68 10.34 36.63
C THR A 466 60.16 10.38 36.79
N PHE A 467 59.63 9.27 37.30
CA PHE A 467 58.33 9.11 37.94
C PHE A 467 58.01 10.21 38.96
N ILE A 468 56.77 10.74 38.92
CA ILE A 468 56.08 11.23 40.13
C ILE A 468 54.64 10.71 40.13
N GLN A 469 54.34 10.02 41.22
CA GLN A 469 53.07 9.44 41.62
C GLN A 469 52.64 10.21 42.87
N GLU A 470 51.44 10.80 42.90
CA GLU A 470 50.86 11.30 44.15
C GLU A 470 49.38 10.92 44.27
N ASP A 471 49.14 10.06 45.26
CA ASP A 471 47.85 9.84 45.91
C ASP A 471 47.55 10.97 46.92
N ARG A 472 46.26 11.20 47.19
CA ARG A 472 45.62 11.42 48.53
C ARG A 472 44.84 12.71 48.76
N TRP A 473 43.54 12.48 49.00
CA TRP A 473 42.67 12.96 50.08
C TRP A 473 42.59 14.47 50.42
N GLY A 474 41.37 15.00 50.26
CA GLY A 474 40.63 15.53 51.41
C GLY A 474 40.51 17.05 51.55
N THR A 475 39.26 17.44 51.86
CA THR A 475 38.83 18.63 52.62
C THR A 475 38.57 19.96 51.89
N VAL A 476 37.27 20.29 51.82
CA VAL A 476 36.63 21.61 51.69
C VAL A 476 36.73 22.30 53.08
N PRO A 477 37.03 23.62 53.25
CA PRO A 477 36.07 24.74 53.11
C PRO A 477 36.73 26.13 52.82
N PRO A 478 36.09 27.29 53.09
CA PRO A 478 34.87 27.84 52.50
C PRO A 478 35.13 29.15 51.73
N ARG A 479 34.11 29.58 50.97
CA ARG A 479 34.02 30.90 50.34
C ARG A 479 34.14 32.05 51.36
N GLY A 480 35.12 32.92 51.14
CA GLY A 480 35.20 34.27 51.71
C GLY A 480 35.07 35.32 50.59
N ARG A 481 34.30 36.37 50.88
CA ARG A 481 33.92 37.50 50.02
C ARG A 481 35.10 38.31 49.49
N SER A 482 34.97 38.80 48.25
CA SER A 482 34.92 40.23 47.92
C SER A 482 34.24 40.41 46.57
#